data_AF-A0A5E6PBC9-F1
#
_entry.id   AF-A0A5E6PBC9-F1
#
_cell.length_a   1.000
_cell.length_b   1.000
_cell.length_c   1.000
_cell.angle_alpha   90.00
_cell.angle_beta   90.00
_cell.angle_gamma   90.00
#
_symmetry.space_group_name_H-M   'P 1'
#
loop_
_entity.id
_entity.type
_entity.pdbx_description
1 polymer ?
#
loop_
_entity_poly.entity_id
_entity_poly.type
_entity_poly.pdbx_seq_one_letter_code
_entity_poly.pdbx_strand_id
1 'polypeptide(L)'
;MRKLLVLLPLMLLGGCSEDFATLHFQQSVSSFYGGLATRYGDDLYQAILALKIDPEDIEVELDSNDSRVILISVSRSLEASKRQALRELLDEIPRARAASSWEVDVTLETDAPDAKYDQWRESVERIKGPVTLQLKLDDRIEVLSSATAQERKLAAETDSQVSSIITCHALAEVSDGPFKFKSIVQLDDGPPERAQVIIEYAYLQFAQLPARFDFKDPVLKERIHNGQVKAWQAENTPQRSPWRPFEMAFEIGSLGKQSLNLTPGKDLRVGLLQSDCRELANRAGRPFSLFMGQGLDRLESVTYAN
;
A
#
# COMPACT_ATOMS: atom_id res chain seq x y z
N MET A 1 43.39 -64.21 -17.60
CA MET A 1 42.04 -63.83 -17.12
C MET A 1 42.26 -62.80 -16.01
N ARG A 2 42.21 -61.48 -16.25
CA ARG A 2 41.02 -60.61 -16.37
C ARG A 2 39.97 -60.99 -15.30
N LYS A 3 39.62 -60.16 -14.33
CA LYS A 3 39.17 -58.76 -14.47
C LYS A 3 39.44 -57.92 -13.21
N LEU A 4 39.92 -56.70 -13.43
CA LEU A 4 39.85 -55.55 -12.53
C LEU A 4 38.39 -55.32 -12.09
N LEU A 5 38.16 -55.15 -10.79
CA LEU A 5 36.98 -54.47 -10.28
C LEU A 5 37.23 -52.95 -10.42
N VAL A 6 36.48 -52.32 -11.31
CA VAL A 6 36.45 -50.87 -11.49
C VAL A 6 35.55 -50.29 -10.39
N LEU A 7 36.14 -49.47 -9.52
CA LEU A 7 35.37 -48.50 -8.73
C LEU A 7 34.75 -47.49 -9.71
N LEU A 8 33.42 -47.47 -9.80
CA LEU A 8 32.71 -46.29 -10.28
C LEU A 8 32.60 -45.30 -9.11
N PRO A 9 33.16 -44.08 -9.21
CA PRO A 9 32.66 -42.97 -8.42
C PRO A 9 31.38 -42.46 -9.12
N LEU A 10 30.25 -42.53 -8.42
CA LEU A 10 29.11 -41.68 -8.76
C LEU A 10 29.59 -40.23 -8.62
N MET A 11 29.71 -39.53 -9.73
CA MET A 11 29.80 -38.07 -9.72
C MET A 11 28.54 -37.53 -9.05
N LEU A 12 28.73 -36.91 -7.88
CA LEU A 12 27.82 -35.90 -7.36
C LEU A 12 27.78 -34.76 -8.38
N LEU A 13 26.79 -34.79 -9.27
CA LEU A 13 26.37 -33.62 -10.03
C LEU A 13 25.62 -32.70 -9.05
N GLY A 14 26.36 -32.05 -8.15
CA GLY A 14 25.94 -30.77 -7.63
C GLY A 14 26.05 -29.82 -8.81
N GLY A 15 24.91 -29.48 -9.43
CA GLY A 15 24.88 -28.35 -10.36
C GLY A 15 25.42 -27.15 -9.60
N CYS A 16 26.60 -26.66 -9.97
CA CYS A 16 27.17 -25.50 -9.31
C CYS A 16 26.23 -24.32 -9.57
N SER A 17 25.49 -23.89 -8.56
CA SER A 17 24.82 -22.61 -8.57
C SER A 17 25.86 -21.49 -8.56
N GLU A 18 25.43 -20.31 -8.96
CA GLU A 18 26.20 -19.08 -8.83
C GLU A 18 25.30 -17.96 -8.33
N ASP A 19 25.89 -17.07 -7.54
CA ASP A 19 25.21 -15.88 -7.05
C ASP A 19 24.69 -15.07 -8.24
N PHE A 20 23.42 -14.66 -8.16
CA PHE A 20 22.77 -13.93 -9.25
C PHE A 20 22.30 -12.55 -8.80
N ALA A 21 21.54 -12.50 -7.70
CA ALA A 21 20.98 -11.25 -7.21
C ALA A 21 20.81 -11.24 -5.69
N THR A 22 20.84 -10.04 -5.12
CA THR A 22 20.52 -9.72 -3.74
C THR A 22 19.31 -8.79 -3.75
N LEU A 23 18.23 -9.22 -3.13
CA LEU A 23 16.95 -8.52 -3.08
C LEU A 23 16.83 -7.80 -1.73
N HIS A 24 16.63 -6.47 -1.75
CA HIS A 24 16.51 -5.67 -0.54
C HIS A 24 15.06 -5.22 -0.33
N PHE A 25 14.48 -5.59 0.81
CA PHE A 25 13.09 -5.29 1.14
C PHE A 25 12.97 -4.18 2.19
N GLN A 26 11.87 -3.44 2.13
CA GLN A 26 11.57 -2.39 3.12
C GLN A 26 11.40 -2.94 4.55
N GLN A 27 10.78 -4.12 4.64
CA GLN A 27 10.42 -4.78 5.89
C GLN A 27 11.09 -6.15 6.00
N SER A 28 11.11 -6.69 7.20
CA SER A 28 11.62 -8.04 7.44
C SER A 28 10.84 -9.05 6.59
N VAL A 29 11.59 -9.92 5.92
CA VAL A 29 11.08 -11.06 5.17
C VAL A 29 11.24 -12.36 5.96
N SER A 30 11.72 -12.31 7.20
CA SER A 30 11.86 -13.49 8.05
C SER A 30 10.56 -13.84 8.79
N SER A 31 10.36 -15.12 9.04
CA SER A 31 9.31 -15.62 9.93
C SER A 31 9.70 -15.44 11.41
N PHE A 32 8.70 -15.46 12.31
CA PHE A 32 8.94 -15.40 13.76
C PHE A 32 9.84 -16.52 14.28
N TYR A 33 9.79 -17.70 13.66
CA TYR A 33 10.56 -18.89 14.05
C TYR A 33 11.93 -18.98 13.36
N GLY A 34 12.34 -17.93 12.64
CA GLY A 34 13.51 -17.95 11.77
C GLY A 34 13.19 -18.46 10.37
N GLY A 35 14.08 -18.19 9.41
CA GLY A 35 13.90 -18.53 8.00
C GLY A 35 12.98 -17.58 7.22
N LEU A 36 12.91 -17.77 5.90
CA LEU A 36 12.10 -16.95 5.01
C LEU A 36 10.60 -17.12 5.31
N ALA A 37 9.88 -16.02 5.47
CA ALA A 37 8.44 -16.05 5.65
C ALA A 37 7.75 -16.61 4.40
N THR A 38 6.84 -17.56 4.61
CA THR A 38 6.18 -18.35 3.56
C THR A 38 5.68 -17.51 2.40
N ARG A 39 5.04 -16.37 2.68
CA ARG A 39 4.51 -15.48 1.66
C ARG A 39 5.56 -15.01 0.66
N TYR A 40 6.72 -14.56 1.13
CA TYR A 40 7.79 -14.06 0.23
C TYR A 40 8.37 -15.21 -0.60
N GLY A 41 8.52 -16.39 -0.01
CA GLY A 41 8.94 -17.59 -0.74
C GLY A 41 7.94 -18.01 -1.80
N ASP A 42 6.66 -18.10 -1.44
CA ASP A 42 5.57 -18.50 -2.35
C ASP A 42 5.42 -17.50 -3.50
N ASP A 43 5.40 -16.19 -3.22
CA ASP A 43 5.27 -15.16 -4.25
C ASP A 43 6.43 -15.20 -5.24
N LEU A 44 7.67 -15.36 -4.75
CA LEU A 44 8.85 -15.47 -5.60
C LEU A 44 8.82 -16.76 -6.42
N TYR A 45 8.45 -17.89 -5.81
CA TYR A 45 8.32 -19.18 -6.48
C TYR A 45 7.27 -19.13 -7.60
N GLN A 46 6.09 -18.56 -7.34
CA GLN A 46 5.05 -18.38 -8.35
C GLN A 46 5.51 -17.46 -9.48
N ALA A 47 6.25 -16.39 -9.17
CA ALA A 47 6.78 -15.49 -10.18
C ALA A 47 7.85 -16.19 -11.06
N ILE A 48 8.72 -17.02 -10.47
CA ILE A 48 9.71 -17.84 -11.19
C ILE A 48 9.02 -18.87 -12.11
N LEU A 49 8.00 -19.57 -11.60
CA LEU A 49 7.22 -20.51 -12.40
C LEU A 49 6.52 -19.85 -13.59
N ALA A 50 6.02 -18.62 -13.42
CA ALA A 50 5.41 -17.86 -14.51
C ALA A 50 6.41 -17.56 -15.65
N LEU A 51 7.71 -17.47 -15.33
CA LEU A 51 8.79 -17.35 -16.31
C LEU A 51 9.21 -18.69 -16.94
N LYS A 52 8.56 -19.80 -16.57
CA LYS A 52 8.89 -21.17 -17.02
C LYS A 52 10.33 -21.57 -16.68
N ILE A 53 10.82 -21.08 -15.57
CA ILE A 53 12.09 -21.48 -14.96
C ILE A 53 11.80 -22.66 -14.04
N ASP A 54 12.63 -23.70 -14.09
CA ASP A 54 12.51 -24.82 -13.16
C ASP A 54 12.92 -24.33 -11.77
N PRO A 55 12.10 -24.50 -10.72
CA PRO A 55 12.50 -24.10 -9.37
C PRO A 55 13.78 -24.77 -8.88
N GLU A 56 14.15 -25.96 -9.38
CA GLU A 56 15.43 -26.59 -9.06
C GLU A 56 16.64 -25.81 -9.62
N ASP A 57 16.43 -24.95 -10.61
CA ASP A 57 17.46 -24.07 -11.16
C ASP A 57 17.66 -22.78 -10.34
N ILE A 58 16.84 -22.51 -9.31
CA ILE A 58 16.88 -21.30 -8.50
C ILE A 58 16.97 -21.65 -7.01
N GLU A 59 18.01 -21.17 -6.36
CA GLU A 59 18.15 -21.23 -4.91
C GLU A 59 17.76 -19.87 -4.30
N VAL A 60 16.93 -19.91 -3.26
CA VAL A 60 16.43 -18.72 -2.55
C VAL A 60 16.79 -18.85 -1.08
N GLU A 61 17.62 -17.94 -0.60
CA GLU A 61 18.09 -17.97 0.78
C GLU A 61 17.83 -16.64 1.49
N LEU A 62 17.52 -16.71 2.78
CA LEU A 62 17.48 -15.54 3.64
C LEU A 62 18.90 -15.21 4.09
N ASP A 63 19.33 -13.95 3.97
CA ASP A 63 20.63 -13.53 4.50
C ASP A 63 20.70 -13.75 6.02
N SER A 64 21.79 -14.33 6.50
CA SER A 64 21.95 -14.69 7.91
C SER A 64 22.11 -13.48 8.84
N ASN A 65 22.46 -12.31 8.30
CA ASN A 65 22.79 -11.09 9.06
C ASN A 65 21.75 -9.98 8.88
N ASP A 66 20.99 -9.95 7.78
CA ASP A 66 19.90 -9.00 7.54
C ASP A 66 18.59 -9.71 7.15
N SER A 67 17.63 -9.71 8.07
CA SER A 67 16.30 -10.30 7.88
C SER A 67 15.45 -9.66 6.77
N ARG A 68 15.94 -8.62 6.09
CA ARG A 68 15.30 -7.92 4.97
C ARG A 68 15.94 -8.24 3.62
N VAL A 69 16.89 -9.17 3.59
CA VAL A 69 17.66 -9.50 2.39
C VAL A 69 17.41 -10.93 1.97
N ILE A 70 17.06 -11.12 0.70
CA ILE A 70 16.99 -12.44 0.06
C ILE A 70 18.13 -12.56 -0.95
N LEU A 71 18.87 -13.66 -0.88
CA LEU A 71 19.90 -14.04 -1.83
C LEU A 71 19.29 -14.99 -2.86
N ILE A 72 19.54 -14.70 -4.13
CA ILE A 72 19.12 -15.52 -5.27
C ILE A 72 20.37 -16.05 -5.95
N SER A 73 20.46 -17.37 -6.02
CA SER A 73 21.48 -18.07 -6.80
C SER A 73 20.80 -18.87 -7.91
N VAL A 74 21.46 -18.98 -9.06
CA VAL A 74 20.90 -19.67 -10.22
C VAL A 74 21.85 -20.75 -10.71
N SER A 75 21.29 -21.80 -11.30
CA SER A 75 22.08 -22.83 -11.97
C SER A 75 22.92 -22.23 -13.09
N ARG A 76 24.20 -22.63 -13.19
CA ARG A 76 25.08 -22.26 -14.31
C ARG A 76 24.55 -22.73 -15.67
N SER A 77 23.70 -23.74 -15.71
CA SER A 77 23.06 -24.20 -16.95
C SER A 77 21.80 -23.41 -17.32
N LEU A 78 21.32 -22.51 -16.45
CA LEU A 78 20.13 -21.71 -16.75
C LEU A 78 20.38 -20.83 -17.98
N GLU A 79 19.49 -20.96 -18.97
CA GLU A 79 19.60 -20.24 -20.24
C GLU A 79 19.67 -18.72 -20.07
N ALA A 80 20.43 -18.04 -20.94
CA ALA A 80 20.59 -16.59 -20.89
C ALA A 80 19.27 -15.82 -21.02
N SER A 81 18.32 -16.34 -21.82
CA SER A 81 16.98 -15.77 -21.95
C SER A 81 16.19 -15.82 -20.64
N LYS A 82 16.26 -16.94 -19.92
CA LYS A 82 15.62 -17.12 -18.60
C LYS A 82 16.25 -16.23 -17.54
N ARG A 83 17.59 -16.10 -17.53
CA ARG A 83 18.32 -15.16 -16.67
C ARG A 83 17.90 -13.72 -16.90
N GLN A 84 17.78 -13.32 -18.17
CA GLN A 84 17.31 -11.98 -18.53
C GLN A 84 15.85 -11.75 -18.10
N ALA A 85 14.97 -12.73 -18.31
CA ALA A 85 13.58 -12.63 -17.86
C ALA A 85 13.45 -12.51 -16.34
N LEU A 86 14.28 -13.25 -15.58
CA LEU A 86 14.33 -13.14 -14.12
C LEU A 86 14.82 -11.76 -13.68
N ARG A 87 15.86 -11.22 -14.32
CA ARG A 87 16.35 -9.85 -14.10
C ARG A 87 15.25 -8.81 -14.38
N GLU A 88 14.55 -8.94 -15.51
CA GLU A 88 13.45 -8.05 -15.86
C GLU A 88 12.32 -8.07 -14.84
N LEU A 89 11.91 -9.26 -14.38
CA LEU A 89 10.91 -9.43 -13.32
C LEU A 89 11.33 -8.70 -12.03
N LEU A 90 12.58 -8.89 -11.59
CA LEU A 90 13.08 -8.31 -10.35
C LEU A 90 13.26 -6.78 -10.47
N ASP A 91 13.68 -6.27 -11.63
CA ASP A 91 13.85 -4.84 -11.89
C ASP A 91 12.52 -4.09 -12.08
N GLU A 92 11.46 -4.80 -12.43
CA GLU A 92 10.14 -4.24 -12.70
C GLU A 92 9.52 -3.61 -11.44
N ILE A 93 9.74 -4.21 -10.28
CA ILE A 93 9.13 -3.77 -9.01
C ILE A 93 9.75 -2.44 -8.51
N PRO A 94 11.08 -2.29 -8.36
CA PRO A 94 11.69 -1.00 -8.02
C PRO A 94 11.36 0.08 -9.05
N ARG A 95 11.26 -0.27 -10.33
CA ARG A 95 10.90 0.66 -11.39
C ARG A 95 9.45 1.14 -11.26
N ALA A 96 8.51 0.24 -10.99
CA ALA A 96 7.11 0.58 -10.74
C ALA A 96 6.96 1.45 -9.49
N ARG A 97 7.73 1.18 -8.43
CA ARG A 97 7.83 2.04 -7.25
C ARG A 97 8.31 3.44 -7.59
N ALA A 98 9.39 3.57 -8.37
CA ALA A 98 9.92 4.86 -8.78
C ALA A 98 8.99 5.63 -9.73
N ALA A 99 8.19 4.92 -10.52
CA ALA A 99 7.21 5.51 -11.44
C ALA A 99 5.89 5.92 -10.74
N SER A 100 5.63 5.44 -9.53
CA SER A 100 4.44 5.79 -8.77
C SER A 100 4.49 7.26 -8.36
N SER A 101 3.43 8.03 -8.67
CA SER A 101 3.37 9.46 -8.35
C SER A 101 2.37 9.72 -7.25
N TRP A 102 2.84 10.21 -6.11
CA TRP A 102 1.96 10.61 -5.02
C TRP A 102 1.68 12.11 -5.05
N GLU A 103 1.47 12.66 -6.24
CA GLU A 103 1.08 14.06 -6.45
C GLU A 103 -0.41 14.16 -6.76
N VAL A 104 -1.05 15.21 -6.23
CA VAL A 104 -2.44 15.54 -6.54
C VAL A 104 -2.59 17.03 -6.78
N ASP A 105 -3.19 17.38 -7.91
CA ASP A 105 -3.58 18.76 -8.19
C ASP A 105 -4.97 19.01 -7.62
N VAL A 106 -5.09 19.98 -6.71
CA VAL A 106 -6.36 20.36 -6.09
C VAL A 106 -6.84 21.68 -6.67
N THR A 107 -8.03 21.69 -7.26
CA THR A 107 -8.71 22.90 -7.71
C THR A 107 -9.87 23.20 -6.78
N LEU A 108 -9.85 24.36 -6.12
CA LEU A 108 -10.92 24.85 -5.27
C LEU A 108 -12.01 25.54 -6.11
N GLU A 109 -13.26 25.16 -5.95
CA GLU A 109 -14.39 25.72 -6.71
C GLU A 109 -15.01 26.89 -5.95
N THR A 110 -14.32 28.04 -5.95
CA THR A 110 -14.70 29.19 -5.11
C THR A 110 -16.04 29.85 -5.48
N ASP A 111 -16.49 29.67 -6.71
CA ASP A 111 -17.74 30.25 -7.23
C ASP A 111 -18.93 29.29 -7.13
N ALA A 112 -18.75 28.11 -6.53
CA ALA A 112 -19.83 27.14 -6.37
C ALA A 112 -20.94 27.68 -5.45
N PRO A 113 -22.23 27.40 -5.73
CA PRO A 113 -23.35 27.94 -4.96
C PRO A 113 -23.35 27.58 -3.47
N ASP A 114 -22.74 26.46 -3.11
CA ASP A 114 -22.64 25.90 -1.78
C ASP A 114 -21.35 26.30 -1.04
N ALA A 115 -20.49 27.11 -1.67
CA ALA A 115 -19.28 27.63 -1.04
C ALA A 115 -19.61 28.60 0.11
N LYS A 116 -19.04 28.34 1.28
CA LYS A 116 -19.17 29.11 2.52
C LYS A 116 -17.81 29.57 3.00
N TYR A 117 -17.75 30.79 3.50
CA TYR A 117 -16.52 31.44 3.95
C TYR A 117 -16.78 32.05 5.32
N ASP A 118 -15.89 31.82 6.27
CA ASP A 118 -15.99 32.49 7.56
C ASP A 118 -15.82 34.00 7.39
N GLN A 119 -14.77 34.44 6.67
CA GLN A 119 -14.47 35.83 6.33
C GLN A 119 -13.62 35.93 5.05
N TRP A 120 -13.59 37.08 4.36
CA TRP A 120 -12.61 37.38 3.28
C TRP A 120 -12.54 36.37 2.13
N ARG A 121 -13.64 36.17 1.39
CA ARG A 121 -13.70 35.37 0.14
C ARG A 121 -12.51 35.64 -0.80
N GLU A 122 -12.12 36.90 -0.94
CA GLU A 122 -10.97 37.35 -1.74
C GLU A 122 -9.66 36.62 -1.40
N SER A 123 -9.47 36.17 -0.15
CA SER A 123 -8.28 35.42 0.25
C SER A 123 -8.23 34.01 -0.30
N VAL A 124 -9.39 33.35 -0.39
CA VAL A 124 -9.50 32.02 -1.00
C VAL A 124 -9.42 32.15 -2.53
N GLU A 125 -10.03 33.19 -3.12
CA GLU A 125 -9.96 33.46 -4.56
C GLU A 125 -8.54 33.78 -5.06
N ARG A 126 -7.64 34.22 -4.16
CA ARG A 126 -6.20 34.37 -4.48
C ARG A 126 -5.49 33.04 -4.69
N ILE A 127 -6.04 31.92 -4.21
CA ILE A 127 -5.53 30.57 -4.46
C ILE A 127 -5.98 30.17 -5.86
N LYS A 128 -5.25 30.68 -6.86
CA LYS A 128 -5.60 30.50 -8.28
C LYS A 128 -5.07 29.19 -8.83
N GLY A 129 -5.92 28.52 -9.60
CA GLY A 129 -5.55 27.34 -10.37
C GLY A 129 -5.37 26.07 -9.52
N PRO A 130 -4.90 24.98 -10.15
CA PRO A 130 -4.57 23.76 -9.42
C PRO A 130 -3.38 24.02 -8.49
N VAL A 131 -3.53 23.60 -7.24
CA VAL A 131 -2.45 23.54 -6.25
C VAL A 131 -1.96 22.10 -6.19
N THR A 132 -0.72 21.87 -6.60
CA THR A 132 -0.08 20.56 -6.47
C THR A 132 0.28 20.32 -5.00
N LEU A 133 -0.28 19.27 -4.42
CA LEU A 133 0.04 18.78 -3.08
C LEU A 133 0.76 17.44 -3.21
N GLN A 134 1.75 17.22 -2.34
CA GLN A 134 2.45 15.96 -2.21
C GLN A 134 1.71 15.11 -1.18
N LEU A 135 1.43 13.87 -1.55
CA LEU A 135 0.94 12.82 -0.68
C LEU A 135 2.14 11.95 -0.29
N LYS A 136 2.27 11.66 0.99
CA LYS A 136 3.26 10.72 1.49
C LYS A 136 2.54 9.51 2.01
N LEU A 137 2.52 8.46 1.19
CA LEU A 137 2.03 7.17 1.59
C LEU A 137 3.11 6.42 2.37
N ASP A 138 2.79 5.98 3.58
CA ASP A 138 3.64 5.08 4.36
C ASP A 138 3.06 3.65 4.40
N ASP A 139 3.58 2.80 5.29
CA ASP A 139 3.15 1.42 5.42
C ASP A 139 1.93 1.23 6.34
N ARG A 140 1.28 2.33 6.76
CA ARG A 140 0.14 2.30 7.67
C ARG A 140 -1.14 1.99 6.91
N ILE A 141 -1.81 0.98 7.45
CA ILE A 141 -3.15 0.61 7.06
C ILE A 141 -4.05 0.66 8.29
N GLU A 142 -5.25 1.18 8.12
CA GLU A 142 -6.21 1.31 9.19
C GLU A 142 -7.47 0.52 8.94
N VAL A 143 -7.99 -0.03 10.02
CA VAL A 143 -9.25 -0.76 10.08
C VAL A 143 -10.30 0.20 10.63
N LEU A 144 -11.21 0.65 9.76
CA LEU A 144 -12.30 1.54 10.15
C LEU A 144 -13.62 0.78 10.15
N SER A 145 -14.45 1.08 11.16
CA SER A 145 -15.77 0.48 11.34
C SER A 145 -16.84 1.52 11.01
N SER A 146 -17.83 1.10 10.20
CA SER A 146 -19.00 1.91 9.85
C SER A 146 -19.99 2.09 11.02
N ALA A 147 -19.66 1.62 12.22
CA ALA A 147 -20.51 1.78 13.40
C ALA A 147 -20.62 3.26 13.78
N THR A 148 -21.86 3.72 13.95
CA THR A 148 -22.17 5.07 14.40
C THR A 148 -21.66 5.32 15.82
N ALA A 149 -21.49 6.59 16.20
CA ALA A 149 -21.11 6.97 17.56
C ALA A 149 -22.12 6.45 18.61
N GLN A 150 -23.40 6.39 18.27
CA GLN A 150 -24.45 5.89 19.16
C GLN A 150 -24.34 4.38 19.38
N GLU A 151 -24.14 3.58 18.33
CA GLU A 151 -23.92 2.14 18.43
C GLU A 151 -22.68 1.81 19.25
N ARG A 152 -21.58 2.54 19.01
CA ARG A 152 -20.33 2.39 19.79
C ARG A 152 -20.55 2.70 21.27
N LYS A 153 -21.26 3.78 21.58
CA LYS A 153 -21.58 4.16 22.96
C LYS A 153 -22.41 3.09 23.66
N LEU A 154 -23.50 2.64 23.02
CA LEU A 154 -24.37 1.60 23.57
C LEU A 154 -23.61 0.29 23.80
N ALA A 155 -22.77 -0.12 22.85
CA ALA A 155 -21.95 -1.32 23.00
C ALA A 155 -20.93 -1.20 24.14
N ALA A 156 -20.29 -0.04 24.30
CA ALA A 156 -19.38 0.20 25.42
C ALA A 156 -20.10 0.18 26.78
N GLU A 157 -21.30 0.75 26.89
CA GLU A 157 -22.11 0.74 28.11
C GLU A 157 -22.60 -0.66 28.48
N THR A 158 -22.83 -1.52 27.48
CA THR A 158 -23.35 -2.89 27.64
C THR A 158 -22.28 -3.98 27.56
N ASP A 159 -21.00 -3.61 27.39
CA ASP A 159 -19.88 -4.51 27.07
C ASP A 159 -20.20 -5.52 25.95
N SER A 160 -20.94 -5.07 24.92
CA SER A 160 -21.41 -5.90 23.81
C SER A 160 -20.65 -5.66 22.51
N GLN A 161 -20.85 -6.54 21.53
CA GLN A 161 -20.27 -6.41 20.20
C GLN A 161 -21.17 -5.55 19.30
N VAL A 162 -20.55 -4.69 18.49
CA VAL A 162 -21.24 -3.98 17.41
C VAL A 162 -21.06 -4.77 16.12
N SER A 163 -22.14 -4.94 15.37
CA SER A 163 -22.06 -5.50 14.03
C SER A 163 -22.04 -4.40 12.98
N SER A 164 -20.89 -4.21 12.33
CA SER A 164 -20.67 -3.12 11.37
C SER A 164 -19.80 -3.57 10.21
N ILE A 165 -19.79 -2.78 9.13
CA ILE A 165 -18.91 -3.02 8.00
C ILE A 165 -17.52 -2.55 8.38
N ILE A 166 -16.54 -3.41 8.15
CA ILE A 166 -15.13 -3.10 8.33
C ILE A 166 -14.52 -2.73 6.98
N THR A 167 -13.86 -1.59 6.94
CA THR A 167 -13.20 -1.03 5.75
C THR A 167 -11.72 -0.85 6.02
N CYS A 168 -10.92 -1.02 4.99
CA CYS A 168 -9.46 -0.93 5.04
C CYS A 168 -9.02 0.35 4.36
N HIS A 169 -8.22 1.15 5.06
CA HIS A 169 -7.82 2.47 4.62
C HIS A 169 -6.31 2.61 4.56
N ALA A 170 -5.80 3.00 3.41
CA ALA A 170 -4.43 3.43 3.22
C ALA A 170 -4.31 4.92 3.59
N LEU A 171 -3.41 5.25 4.51
CA LEU A 171 -3.27 6.63 4.99
C LEU A 171 -2.10 7.33 4.29
N ALA A 172 -2.37 8.48 3.69
CA ALA A 172 -1.34 9.33 3.09
C ALA A 172 -1.33 10.71 3.77
N GLU A 173 -0.16 11.12 4.26
CA GLU A 173 0.03 12.48 4.79
C GLU A 173 0.03 13.48 3.63
N VAL A 174 -0.75 14.54 3.75
CA VAL A 174 -0.80 15.62 2.76
C VAL A 174 0.19 16.72 3.16
N SER A 175 1.05 17.13 2.24
CA SER A 175 1.99 18.22 2.45
C SER A 175 1.28 19.54 2.77
N ASP A 176 1.98 20.43 3.47
CA ASP A 176 1.51 21.81 3.61
C ASP A 176 1.45 22.49 2.22
N GLY A 177 0.41 23.30 2.02
CA GLY A 177 0.19 24.11 0.82
C GLY A 177 -0.25 25.54 1.19
N PRO A 178 -0.85 26.29 0.25
CA PRO A 178 -1.45 27.59 0.55
C PRO A 178 -2.67 27.50 1.49
N PHE A 179 -3.11 26.29 1.84
CA PHE A 179 -4.15 25.99 2.82
C PHE A 179 -3.89 24.62 3.46
N LYS A 180 -4.60 24.33 4.55
CA LYS A 180 -4.61 23.03 5.23
C LYS A 180 -5.98 22.41 5.20
N PHE A 181 -6.09 21.13 4.87
CA PHE A 181 -7.37 20.43 4.99
C PHE A 181 -7.74 20.20 6.46
N LYS A 182 -9.03 20.37 6.75
CA LYS A 182 -9.67 20.07 8.03
C LYS A 182 -10.66 18.93 7.90
N SER A 183 -11.31 18.80 6.76
CA SER A 183 -12.09 17.61 6.41
C SER A 183 -12.28 17.49 4.91
N ILE A 184 -12.52 16.26 4.46
CA ILE A 184 -12.96 15.94 3.10
C ILE A 184 -14.18 15.01 3.21
N VAL A 185 -15.23 15.33 2.45
CA VAL A 185 -16.47 14.56 2.38
C VAL A 185 -16.81 14.34 0.91
N GLN A 186 -17.13 13.10 0.53
CA GLN A 186 -17.56 12.80 -0.84
C GLN A 186 -18.84 13.59 -1.16
N LEU A 187 -18.89 14.23 -2.33
CA LEU A 187 -20.14 14.76 -2.85
C LEU A 187 -20.91 13.63 -3.53
N ASP A 188 -22.20 13.48 -3.18
CA ASP A 188 -23.08 12.48 -3.78
C ASP A 188 -23.33 12.75 -5.28
N ASP A 189 -23.22 14.02 -5.68
CA ASP A 189 -23.44 14.52 -7.04
C ASP A 189 -22.13 14.90 -7.74
N GLY A 190 -21.40 13.90 -8.22
CA GLY A 190 -20.19 14.19 -8.99
C GLY A 190 -19.34 12.97 -9.32
N PRO A 191 -18.25 13.20 -10.07
CA PRO A 191 -17.22 12.19 -10.24
C PRO A 191 -16.55 11.90 -8.88
N PRO A 192 -15.96 10.70 -8.69
CA PRO A 192 -15.33 10.31 -7.43
C PRO A 192 -14.12 11.18 -7.05
N GLU A 193 -13.63 12.01 -7.98
CA GLU A 193 -12.57 12.98 -7.77
C GLU A 193 -13.06 14.35 -7.25
N ARG A 194 -14.36 14.53 -7.03
CA ARG A 194 -14.94 15.78 -6.52
C ARG A 194 -15.48 15.57 -5.10
N ALA A 195 -15.12 16.46 -4.19
CA ALA A 195 -15.52 16.40 -2.79
C ALA A 195 -15.77 17.78 -2.20
N GLN A 196 -16.55 17.82 -1.13
CA GLN A 196 -16.67 18.97 -0.25
C GLN A 196 -15.47 18.97 0.68
N VAL A 197 -14.76 20.10 0.74
CA VAL A 197 -13.62 20.27 1.64
C VAL A 197 -13.89 21.36 2.66
N ILE A 198 -13.37 21.19 3.87
CA ILE A 198 -13.15 22.29 4.80
C ILE A 198 -11.65 22.55 4.82
N ILE A 199 -11.25 23.78 4.55
CA ILE A 199 -9.85 24.22 4.54
C ILE A 199 -9.62 25.32 5.57
N GLU A 200 -8.41 25.36 6.13
CA GLU A 200 -7.86 26.51 6.84
C GLU A 200 -6.87 27.22 5.90
N TYR A 201 -7.22 28.43 5.43
CA TYR A 201 -6.40 29.21 4.49
C TYR A 201 -5.60 30.33 5.18
N ALA A 202 -5.94 30.65 6.43
CA ALA A 202 -5.17 31.48 7.34
C ALA A 202 -5.46 31.02 8.78
N TYR A 203 -4.66 31.46 9.75
CA TYR A 203 -4.80 31.03 11.15
C TYR A 203 -6.24 31.22 11.66
N LEU A 204 -6.91 30.10 11.99
CA LEU A 204 -8.30 30.06 12.45
C LEU A 204 -9.31 30.70 11.47
N GLN A 205 -9.03 30.68 10.18
CA GLN A 205 -9.93 31.16 9.13
C GLN A 205 -10.27 30.00 8.19
N PHE A 206 -11.55 29.64 8.12
CA PHE A 206 -12.01 28.46 7.42
C PHE A 206 -12.92 28.77 6.23
N ALA A 207 -12.86 27.90 5.23
CA ALA A 207 -13.78 27.91 4.11
C ALA A 207 -14.27 26.47 3.86
N GLN A 208 -15.56 26.34 3.54
CA GLN A 208 -16.18 25.11 3.10
C GLN A 208 -16.59 25.29 1.64
N LEU A 209 -15.97 24.56 0.73
CA LEU A 209 -16.26 24.67 -0.71
C LEU A 209 -16.00 23.34 -1.42
N PRO A 210 -16.60 23.09 -2.60
CA PRO A 210 -16.23 21.95 -3.41
C PRO A 210 -14.78 22.07 -3.90
N ALA A 211 -14.14 20.93 -4.07
CA ALA A 211 -12.83 20.82 -4.68
C ALA A 211 -12.78 19.61 -5.60
N ARG A 212 -11.96 19.73 -6.65
CA ARG A 212 -11.64 18.66 -7.57
C ARG A 212 -10.18 18.26 -7.41
N PHE A 213 -9.95 16.94 -7.37
CA PHE A 213 -8.65 16.32 -7.18
C PHE A 213 -8.20 15.65 -8.49
N ASP A 214 -7.02 15.97 -9.00
CA ASP A 214 -6.43 15.29 -10.16
C ASP A 214 -5.16 14.57 -9.73
N PHE A 215 -5.31 13.28 -9.41
CA PHE A 215 -4.21 12.39 -9.03
C PHE A 215 -3.31 12.14 -10.24
N LYS A 216 -1.99 12.32 -10.05
CA LYS A 216 -1.01 12.21 -11.13
C LYS A 216 -0.58 10.78 -11.45
N ASP A 217 -0.71 9.86 -10.49
CA ASP A 217 -0.51 8.44 -10.78
C ASP A 217 -1.66 7.89 -11.66
N PRO A 218 -1.37 7.41 -12.87
CA PRO A 218 -2.41 6.99 -13.81
C PRO A 218 -3.18 5.76 -13.31
N VAL A 219 -2.52 4.85 -12.59
CA VAL A 219 -3.14 3.64 -12.06
C VAL A 219 -4.07 4.00 -10.92
N LEU A 220 -3.63 4.83 -9.97
CA LEU A 220 -4.46 5.33 -8.88
C LEU A 220 -5.68 6.08 -9.43
N LYS A 221 -5.47 6.97 -10.39
CA LYS A 221 -6.53 7.75 -11.03
C LYS A 221 -7.57 6.83 -11.67
N GLU A 222 -7.16 5.84 -12.45
CA GLU A 222 -8.08 4.88 -13.08
C GLU A 222 -8.86 4.07 -12.04
N ARG A 223 -8.20 3.63 -10.96
CA ARG A 223 -8.84 2.87 -9.87
C ARG A 223 -9.89 3.70 -9.12
N ILE A 224 -9.61 4.97 -8.88
CA ILE A 224 -10.56 5.90 -8.26
C ILE A 224 -11.74 6.13 -9.19
N HIS A 225 -11.47 6.43 -10.47
CA HIS A 225 -12.49 6.66 -11.48
C HIS A 225 -13.45 5.46 -11.62
N ASN A 226 -12.91 4.25 -11.62
CA ASN A 226 -13.67 3.00 -11.73
C ASN A 226 -14.30 2.54 -10.41
N GLY A 227 -14.18 3.31 -9.32
CA GLY A 227 -14.74 2.99 -8.00
C GLY A 227 -14.10 1.78 -7.31
N GLN A 228 -12.92 1.34 -7.77
CA GLN A 228 -12.16 0.25 -7.16
C GLN A 228 -11.47 0.70 -5.87
N VAL A 229 -11.16 1.99 -5.77
CA VAL A 229 -10.60 2.66 -4.59
C VAL A 229 -11.40 3.94 -4.36
N LYS A 230 -11.76 4.25 -3.12
CA LYS A 230 -12.30 5.59 -2.81
C LYS A 230 -11.19 6.45 -2.26
N ALA A 231 -11.06 7.69 -2.72
CA ALA A 231 -9.99 8.59 -2.29
C ALA A 231 -10.13 9.07 -0.83
N TRP A 232 -11.32 8.94 -0.26
CA TRP A 232 -11.65 9.35 1.11
C TRP A 232 -12.84 8.54 1.64
N GLN A 233 -13.09 8.66 2.94
CA GLN A 233 -14.30 8.14 3.58
C GLN A 233 -15.53 8.92 3.10
N ALA A 234 -16.61 8.20 2.77
CA ALA A 234 -17.84 8.81 2.27
C ALA A 234 -18.49 9.75 3.30
N GLU A 235 -18.55 9.36 4.58
CA GLU A 235 -19.21 10.15 5.62
C GLU A 235 -18.41 11.40 6.00
N ASN A 236 -17.13 11.21 6.37
CA ASN A 236 -16.22 12.29 6.70
C ASN A 236 -14.80 11.75 6.87
N THR A 237 -13.81 12.41 6.25
CA THR A 237 -12.39 12.23 6.57
C THR A 237 -11.91 13.46 7.34
N PRO A 238 -12.00 13.48 8.68
CA PRO A 238 -11.62 14.64 9.48
C PRO A 238 -10.11 14.70 9.70
N GLN A 239 -9.59 15.91 9.95
CA GLN A 239 -8.25 16.10 10.49
C GLN A 239 -8.19 15.43 11.87
N ARG A 240 -7.38 14.38 11.99
CA ARG A 240 -7.25 13.59 13.22
C ARG A 240 -6.54 14.32 14.35
N SER A 241 -5.59 15.18 14.01
CA SER A 241 -4.85 15.98 14.97
C SER A 241 -4.54 17.35 14.39
N PRO A 242 -4.84 18.45 15.11
CA PRO A 242 -4.50 19.80 14.66
C PRO A 242 -2.98 20.05 14.58
N TRP A 243 -2.18 19.20 15.25
CA TRP A 243 -0.72 19.30 15.33
C TRP A 243 0.01 18.45 14.28
N ARG A 244 -0.72 17.64 13.50
CA ARG A 244 -0.13 16.79 12.45
C ARG A 244 -0.64 17.21 11.06
N PRO A 245 0.10 16.86 9.99
CA PRO A 245 -0.41 16.97 8.64
C PRO A 245 -1.80 16.30 8.51
N PHE A 246 -2.61 16.79 7.58
CA PHE A 246 -3.85 16.12 7.25
C PHE A 246 -3.55 14.75 6.65
N GLU A 247 -4.31 13.71 7.02
CA GLU A 247 -4.16 12.36 6.49
C GLU A 247 -5.36 12.07 5.57
N MET A 248 -5.09 11.89 4.28
CA MET A 248 -6.07 11.35 3.33
C MET A 248 -6.18 9.84 3.56
N ALA A 249 -7.41 9.31 3.54
CA ALA A 249 -7.68 7.91 3.84
C ALA A 249 -8.31 7.23 2.62
N PHE A 250 -7.49 6.55 1.82
CA PHE A 250 -7.97 5.82 0.64
C PHE A 250 -8.63 4.51 1.06
N GLU A 251 -9.93 4.35 0.83
CA GLU A 251 -10.64 3.09 1.06
C GLU A 251 -10.25 2.10 -0.06
N ILE A 252 -9.43 1.10 0.29
CA ILE A 252 -8.93 0.10 -0.66
C ILE A 252 -9.80 -1.17 -0.70
N GLY A 253 -10.77 -1.29 0.21
CA GLY A 253 -11.69 -2.42 0.25
C GLY A 253 -12.40 -2.60 1.58
N SER A 254 -13.25 -3.63 1.64
CA SER A 254 -14.01 -4.00 2.83
C SER A 254 -13.81 -5.46 3.20
N LEU A 255 -13.70 -5.73 4.51
CA LEU A 255 -13.73 -7.07 5.10
C LEU A 255 -15.16 -7.53 5.40
N GLY A 256 -16.16 -6.81 4.89
CA GLY A 256 -17.57 -7.07 5.10
C GLY A 256 -18.03 -6.79 6.53
N LYS A 257 -19.20 -7.34 6.86
CA LYS A 257 -19.82 -7.19 8.17
C LYS A 257 -19.10 -8.07 9.19
N GLN A 258 -18.58 -7.45 10.24
CA GLN A 258 -17.93 -8.12 11.37
C GLN A 258 -18.68 -7.78 12.64
N SER A 259 -18.64 -8.68 13.64
CA SER A 259 -19.15 -8.40 14.98
C SER A 259 -17.98 -8.33 15.94
N LEU A 260 -17.71 -7.12 16.44
CA LEU A 260 -16.50 -6.80 17.21
C LEU A 260 -16.87 -5.99 18.45
N ASN A 261 -16.12 -6.21 19.53
CA ASN A 261 -16.12 -5.24 20.62
C ASN A 261 -15.20 -4.08 20.22
N LEU A 262 -15.78 -2.91 19.92
CA LEU A 262 -15.05 -1.75 19.42
C LEU A 262 -14.38 -0.92 20.54
N THR A 263 -14.51 -1.34 21.81
CA THR A 263 -13.77 -0.74 22.92
C THR A 263 -12.28 -1.09 22.80
N PRO A 264 -11.37 -0.10 22.84
CA PRO A 264 -9.94 -0.34 22.68
C PRO A 264 -9.41 -1.41 23.64
N GLY A 265 -8.66 -2.37 23.10
CA GLY A 265 -8.03 -3.46 23.88
C GLY A 265 -8.95 -4.60 24.31
N LYS A 266 -10.27 -4.53 24.06
CA LYS A 266 -11.22 -5.59 24.42
C LYS A 266 -11.30 -6.72 23.40
N ASP A 267 -11.00 -6.44 22.14
CA ASP A 267 -11.07 -7.43 21.06
C ASP A 267 -9.71 -7.63 20.38
N LEU A 268 -9.07 -8.75 20.70
CA LEU A 268 -7.76 -9.11 20.14
C LEU A 268 -7.81 -9.34 18.62
N ARG A 269 -9.00 -9.57 18.04
CA ARG A 269 -9.17 -9.79 16.59
C ARG A 269 -8.90 -8.54 15.78
N VAL A 270 -8.90 -7.35 16.38
CA VAL A 270 -8.57 -6.09 15.69
C VAL A 270 -7.18 -6.15 15.05
N GLY A 271 -6.21 -6.82 15.70
CA GLY A 271 -4.89 -7.05 15.11
C GLY A 271 -4.91 -7.98 13.89
N LEU A 272 -5.78 -9.00 13.90
CA LEU A 272 -5.95 -9.90 12.74
C LEU A 272 -6.56 -9.15 11.54
N LEU A 273 -7.52 -8.25 11.78
CA LEU A 273 -8.13 -7.43 10.74
C LEU A 273 -7.12 -6.53 10.03
N GLN A 274 -6.08 -6.06 10.72
CA GLN A 274 -5.01 -5.30 10.06
C GLN A 274 -4.24 -6.16 9.05
N SER A 275 -3.98 -7.43 9.38
CA SER A 275 -3.35 -8.38 8.45
C SER A 275 -4.26 -8.62 7.24
N ASP A 276 -5.55 -8.85 7.47
CA ASP A 276 -6.53 -9.03 6.40
C ASP A 276 -6.67 -7.78 5.51
N CYS A 277 -6.52 -6.59 6.08
CA CYS A 277 -6.45 -5.35 5.32
C CYS A 277 -5.18 -5.26 4.45
N ARG A 278 -4.02 -5.74 4.94
CA ARG A 278 -2.81 -5.80 4.09
C ARG A 278 -2.98 -6.77 2.92
N GLU A 279 -3.73 -7.86 3.10
CA GLU A 279 -4.13 -8.73 1.99
C GLU A 279 -5.01 -8.01 0.97
N LEU A 280 -5.93 -7.15 1.43
CA LEU A 280 -6.69 -6.29 0.52
C LEU A 280 -5.81 -5.31 -0.23
N ALA A 281 -4.76 -4.76 0.38
CA ALA A 281 -3.80 -3.92 -0.33
C ALA A 281 -3.04 -4.66 -1.44
N ASN A 282 -2.66 -5.93 -1.20
CA ASN A 282 -2.07 -6.76 -2.24
C ASN A 282 -3.04 -7.01 -3.40
N ARG A 283 -4.31 -7.26 -3.10
CA ARG A 283 -5.37 -7.45 -4.12
C ARG A 283 -5.76 -6.17 -4.84
N ALA A 284 -5.73 -5.03 -4.14
CA ALA A 284 -5.86 -3.71 -4.75
C ALA A 284 -4.70 -3.43 -5.71
N GLY A 285 -3.56 -4.10 -5.52
CA GLY A 285 -2.39 -4.02 -6.38
C GLY A 285 -1.72 -2.66 -6.29
N ARG A 286 -0.95 -2.34 -7.33
CA ARG A 286 -0.18 -1.10 -7.38
C ARG A 286 -1.11 0.12 -7.55
N PRO A 287 -0.77 1.27 -6.92
CA PRO A 287 0.47 1.50 -6.17
C PRO A 287 0.43 0.99 -4.71
N PHE A 288 -0.72 0.61 -4.14
CA PHE A 288 -0.86 0.24 -2.72
C PHE A 288 0.01 -0.96 -2.30
N SER A 289 0.04 -2.03 -3.08
CA SER A 289 0.83 -3.24 -2.79
C SER A 289 2.32 -2.94 -2.60
N LEU A 290 2.84 -1.91 -3.29
CA LEU A 290 4.24 -1.48 -3.16
C LEU A 290 4.55 -0.92 -1.77
N PHE A 291 3.60 -0.26 -1.10
CA PHE A 291 3.85 0.50 0.13
C PHE A 291 3.27 -0.13 1.41
N MET A 292 2.19 -0.89 1.32
CA MET A 292 1.52 -1.47 2.50
C MET A 292 1.15 -2.94 2.36
N GLY A 293 1.39 -3.50 1.17
CA GLY A 293 1.21 -4.91 0.91
C GLY A 293 2.15 -5.80 1.72
N GLN A 294 2.20 -7.06 1.34
CA GLN A 294 3.18 -8.02 1.82
C GLN A 294 3.59 -8.89 0.63
N GLY A 295 4.84 -9.35 0.61
CA GLY A 295 5.36 -10.15 -0.48
C GLY A 295 6.25 -9.37 -1.44
N LEU A 296 6.36 -9.86 -2.69
CA LEU A 296 7.40 -9.42 -3.61
C LEU A 296 7.33 -7.94 -3.98
N ASP A 297 6.14 -7.33 -4.04
CA ASP A 297 5.95 -5.89 -4.32
C ASP A 297 6.58 -4.98 -3.23
N ARG A 298 7.00 -5.53 -2.09
CA ARG A 298 7.74 -4.82 -1.04
C ARG A 298 9.25 -4.71 -1.32
N LEU A 299 9.72 -5.23 -2.46
CA LEU A 299 11.09 -5.06 -2.95
C LEU A 299 11.38 -3.57 -3.19
N GLU A 300 12.51 -3.10 -2.65
CA GLU A 300 12.96 -1.71 -2.80
C GLU A 300 14.07 -1.60 -3.84
N SER A 301 15.00 -2.54 -3.83
CA SER A 301 16.13 -2.54 -4.77
C SER A 301 16.69 -3.95 -4.98
N VAL A 302 17.45 -4.08 -6.07
CA VAL A 302 18.12 -5.31 -6.48
C VAL A 302 19.57 -5.00 -6.76
N THR A 303 20.48 -5.80 -6.19
CA THR A 303 21.91 -5.77 -6.50
C THR A 303 22.26 -7.05 -7.22
N TYR A 304 22.91 -6.96 -8.38
CA TYR A 304 23.30 -8.15 -9.14
C TYR A 304 24.75 -8.53 -8.86
N ALA A 305 25.03 -9.83 -8.89
CA ALA A 305 26.40 -10.33 -8.88
C ALA A 305 27.13 -9.88 -10.15
N ASN A 306 28.44 -9.60 -10.00
CA ASN A 306 29.33 -9.17 -11.08
C ASN A 306 29.88 -10.35 -11.88
#